data_AF-A0A0L7R8A8-F1
#
_entry.id   AF-A0A0L7R8A8-F1
#
_cell.length_a   1.000
_cell.length_b   1.000
_cell.length_c   1.000
_cell.angle_alpha   90.00
_cell.angle_beta   90.00
_cell.angle_gamma   90.00
#
_symmetry.space_group_name_H-M   'P 1'
#
loop_
_entity.id
_entity.type
_entity.pdbx_description
1 polymer ?
#
loop_
_entity_poly.entity_id
_entity_poly.type
_entity_poly.pdbx_seq_one_letter_code
_entity_poly.pdbx_strand_id
1 'polypeptide(L)'
;LQGRGDVASLVRNLLGPIYGDGVINLLIRQARDILVCAYHGNLENFLRTYLSPAATLLAEVKSAASETVSESQSPSSSPLASRSVSKTGSRKMVSPVGKR
;
A
#
# COMPACT_ATOMS: atom_id res chain seq x y z
N LEU A 1 20.61 -27.86 -12.21
CA LEU A 1 20.13 -26.64 -11.52
C LEU A 1 19.16 -25.89 -12.45
N GLN A 2 17.98 -26.46 -12.71
CA GLN A 2 16.97 -25.89 -13.61
C GLN A 2 15.87 -25.27 -12.75
N GLY A 3 16.01 -23.97 -12.48
CA GLY A 3 15.10 -23.24 -11.60
C GLY A 3 15.25 -21.73 -11.67
N ARG A 4 15.78 -21.19 -12.78
CA ARG A 4 15.59 -19.75 -13.07
C ARG A 4 14.12 -19.57 -13.43
N GLY A 5 13.28 -19.43 -12.41
CA GLY A 5 11.86 -19.14 -12.59
C GLY A 5 11.68 -17.93 -13.50
N ASP A 6 10.61 -17.94 -14.29
CA ASP A 6 10.26 -16.80 -15.14
C ASP A 6 10.05 -15.53 -14.29
N VAL A 7 10.07 -14.35 -14.94
CA VAL A 7 9.92 -13.05 -14.25
C VAL A 7 8.71 -13.02 -13.33
N ALA A 8 7.61 -13.66 -13.73
CA ALA A 8 6.39 -13.65 -12.93
C ALA A 8 6.57 -14.41 -11.61
N SER A 9 7.26 -15.54 -11.63
CA SER A 9 7.61 -16.30 -10.43
C SER A 9 8.57 -15.52 -9.53
N LEU A 10 9.60 -14.87 -10.09
CA LEU A 10 10.54 -14.05 -9.32
C LEU A 10 9.85 -12.87 -8.62
N VAL A 11 9.00 -12.15 -9.35
CA VAL A 11 8.25 -11.00 -8.80
C VAL A 11 7.26 -11.45 -7.72
N ARG A 12 6.54 -12.55 -7.93
CA ARG A 12 5.65 -13.10 -6.90
C ARG A 12 6.39 -13.48 -5.63
N ASN A 13 7.53 -14.16 -5.76
CA ASN A 13 8.29 -14.62 -4.59
C ASN A 13 8.94 -13.47 -3.82
N LEU A 14 9.49 -12.47 -4.52
CA LEU A 14 10.23 -11.37 -3.89
C LEU A 14 9.34 -10.20 -3.45
N LEU A 15 8.37 -9.81 -4.28
CA LEU A 15 7.57 -8.60 -4.06
C LEU A 15 6.15 -8.90 -3.57
N GLY A 16 5.63 -10.12 -3.78
CA GLY A 16 4.31 -10.54 -3.32
C GLY A 16 4.10 -10.34 -1.81
N PRO A 17 5.00 -10.80 -0.93
CA PRO A 17 4.89 -10.56 0.51
C PRO A 17 4.95 -9.08 0.93
N ILE A 18 5.51 -8.22 0.08
CA ILE A 18 5.66 -6.78 0.36
C ILE A 18 4.36 -6.04 0.01
N TYR A 19 3.83 -6.26 -1.20
CA TYR A 19 2.71 -5.49 -1.75
C TYR A 19 1.35 -6.18 -1.74
N GLY A 20 1.31 -7.52 -1.68
CA GLY A 20 0.09 -8.32 -1.78
C GLY A 20 -0.42 -8.56 -3.21
N ASP A 21 -1.44 -9.42 -3.34
CA ASP A 21 -1.92 -9.93 -4.63
C ASP A 21 -2.61 -8.87 -5.51
N GLY A 22 -3.17 -7.82 -4.92
CA GLY A 22 -3.95 -6.81 -5.64
C GLY A 22 -3.17 -6.03 -6.70
N VAL A 23 -1.84 -5.93 -6.55
CA VAL A 23 -0.97 -5.18 -7.48
C VAL A 23 0.05 -6.06 -8.20
N ILE A 24 0.10 -7.36 -7.90
CA ILE A 24 1.20 -8.22 -8.35
C ILE A 24 1.31 -8.32 -9.86
N ASN A 25 0.18 -8.32 -10.58
CA ASN A 25 0.15 -8.36 -12.03
C ASN A 25 0.73 -7.08 -12.67
N LEU A 26 0.54 -5.92 -12.03
CA LEU A 26 1.15 -4.67 -12.47
C LEU A 26 2.66 -4.71 -12.28
N LEU A 27 3.12 -5.18 -11.12
CA LEU A 27 4.55 -5.35 -10.82
C LEU A 27 5.23 -6.31 -11.80
N ILE A 28 4.56 -7.40 -12.18
CA ILE A 28 5.08 -8.35 -13.17
C ILE A 28 5.26 -7.67 -14.53
N ARG A 29 4.31 -6.83 -14.95
CA ARG A 29 4.42 -6.09 -16.21
C ARG A 29 5.59 -5.11 -16.16
N GLN A 30 5.70 -4.31 -15.11
CA GLN A 30 6.80 -3.36 -14.92
C GLN A 30 8.16 -4.05 -14.90
N ALA A 31 8.28 -5.18 -14.18
CA ALA A 31 9.50 -5.97 -14.14
C ALA A 31 9.88 -6.52 -15.52
N ARG A 32 8.90 -6.93 -16.33
CA ARG A 32 9.14 -7.38 -17.72
C ARG A 32 9.62 -6.23 -18.60
N ASP A 33 9.00 -5.07 -18.51
CA ASP A 33 9.41 -3.89 -19.28
C ASP A 33 10.85 -3.51 -18.96
N ILE A 34 11.23 -3.49 -17.68
CA ILE A 34 12.60 -3.19 -17.24
C ILE A 34 13.58 -4.29 -17.69
N LEU A 35 13.21 -5.56 -17.55
CA LEU A 35 14.03 -6.69 -18.00
C LEU A 35 14.35 -6.55 -19.49
N VAL A 36 13.37 -6.17 -20.32
CA VAL A 36 13.55 -6.03 -21.76
C VAL A 36 14.33 -4.76 -22.10
N CYS A 37 13.91 -3.61 -21.57
CA CYS A 37 14.44 -2.32 -21.97
C CYS A 37 15.83 -2.00 -21.41
N ALA A 38 16.11 -2.39 -20.17
CA ALA A 38 17.38 -2.06 -19.50
C ALA A 38 18.35 -3.24 -19.40
N TYR A 39 17.83 -4.47 -19.42
CA TYR A 39 18.63 -5.68 -19.25
C TYR A 39 18.63 -6.59 -20.49
N HIS A 40 17.97 -6.20 -21.58
CA HIS A 40 17.94 -6.91 -22.86
C HIS A 40 17.55 -8.39 -22.74
N GLY A 41 16.65 -8.72 -21.80
CA GLY A 41 16.22 -10.10 -21.55
C GLY A 41 17.18 -10.93 -20.71
N ASN A 42 18.30 -10.36 -20.23
CA ASN A 42 19.23 -11.07 -19.34
C ASN A 42 18.64 -11.18 -17.92
N LEU A 43 17.90 -12.26 -17.70
CA LEU A 43 17.20 -12.53 -16.45
C LEU A 43 18.15 -12.66 -15.26
N GLU A 44 19.35 -13.21 -15.48
CA GLU A 44 20.36 -13.34 -14.43
C GLU A 44 20.84 -12.00 -13.91
N ASN A 45 21.23 -11.14 -14.83
CA ASN A 45 21.73 -9.82 -14.47
C ASN A 45 20.60 -8.98 -13.85
N PHE A 46 19.40 -9.00 -14.45
CA PHE A 46 18.22 -8.34 -13.91
C PHE A 46 17.92 -8.77 -12.46
N LEU A 47 17.90 -10.07 -12.18
CA LEU A 47 17.67 -10.58 -10.84
C LEU A 47 18.75 -10.09 -9.86
N ARG A 48 20.02 -10.28 -10.21
CA ARG A 48 21.16 -10.00 -9.33
C ARG A 48 21.35 -8.51 -9.05
N THR A 49 21.18 -7.65 -10.06
CA THR A 49 21.56 -6.23 -9.95
C THR A 49 20.39 -5.29 -9.79
N TYR A 50 19.15 -5.73 -10.04
CA TYR A 50 17.96 -4.88 -9.92
C TYR A 50 16.94 -5.47 -8.97
N LEU A 51 16.36 -6.63 -9.31
CA LEU A 51 15.16 -7.10 -8.63
C LEU A 51 15.43 -7.51 -7.18
N SER A 52 16.52 -8.25 -6.92
CA SER A 52 16.88 -8.64 -5.56
C SER A 52 17.25 -7.43 -4.68
N PRO A 53 18.14 -6.50 -5.11
CA PRO A 53 18.42 -5.28 -4.33
C PRO A 53 17.17 -4.44 -4.05
N ALA A 54 16.29 -4.28 -5.04
CA ALA A 54 15.04 -3.53 -4.85
C ALA A 54 14.13 -4.19 -3.81
N ALA A 55 13.97 -5.51 -3.85
CA ALA A 55 13.18 -6.24 -2.87
C ALA A 55 13.72 -6.07 -1.44
N THR A 56 15.04 -6.14 -1.26
CA THR A 56 15.68 -5.90 0.05
C THR A 56 15.39 -4.49 0.57
N LEU A 57 15.63 -3.45 -0.22
CA LEU A 57 15.38 -2.06 0.20
C LEU A 57 13.90 -1.82 0.55
N LEU A 58 12.98 -2.40 -0.24
CA LEU A 58 11.55 -2.26 0.02
C LEU A 58 11.12 -2.98 1.31
N ALA A 59 11.73 -4.13 1.62
CA ALA A 59 11.48 -4.84 2.87
C ALA A 59 11.97 -4.03 4.08
N GLU A 60 13.15 -3.41 3.99
CA GLU A 60 13.69 -2.53 5.03
C GLU A 60 12.76 -1.33 5.28
N VAL A 61 12.33 -0.65 4.21
CA VAL A 61 11.39 0.48 4.31
C VAL A 61 10.06 0.05 4.93
N LYS A 62 9.52 -1.11 4.55
CA LYS A 62 8.28 -1.66 5.13
C LYS A 62 8.44 -1.95 6.63
N SER A 63 9.59 -2.51 7.03
CA SER A 63 9.91 -2.77 8.44
C SER A 63 9.97 -1.47 9.23
N ALA A 64 10.76 -0.49 8.78
CA ALA A 64 10.90 0.80 9.45
C ALA A 64 9.55 1.55 9.56
N ALA A 65 8.73 1.50 8.51
CA ALA A 65 7.39 2.09 8.56
C ALA A 65 6.50 1.44 9.63
N SER A 66 6.58 0.11 9.81
CA SER A 66 5.80 -0.59 10.83
C SER A 66 6.24 -0.27 12.28
N GLU A 67 7.53 0.02 12.48
CA GLU A 67 8.07 0.43 13.79
C GLU A 67 7.58 1.83 14.18
N THR A 68 7.51 2.77 13.24
CA THR A 68 7.03 4.14 13.51
C THR A 68 5.53 4.21 13.87
N VAL A 69 4.72 3.25 13.40
CA VAL A 69 3.31 3.14 13.79
C VAL A 69 3.17 2.65 15.23
N SER A 70 4.15 1.88 15.72
CA SER A 70 4.12 1.28 17.07
C SER A 70 4.60 2.25 18.17
N GLU A 71 5.54 3.15 17.88
CA GLU A 71 6.05 4.16 18.83
C GLU A 71 5.07 5.32 19.07
N SER A 72 4.05 5.49 18.22
CA SER A 72 3.05 6.55 18.34
C SER A 72 1.88 6.23 19.28
N GLN A 73 1.92 5.10 19.99
CA GLN A 73 1.00 4.78 21.08
C GLN A 73 1.71 4.81 22.44
N SER A 74 1.87 6.00 23.02
CA SER A 74 2.01 6.15 24.48
C SER A 74 0.82 6.92 25.06
N PRO A 75 0.21 6.46 26.17
CA PRO A 75 -0.93 7.12 26.78
C PRO A 75 -0.47 8.07 27.89
N SER A 76 -0.55 9.39 27.70
CA SER A 76 -0.85 10.29 28.82
C SER A 76 -1.44 11.63 28.39
N SER A 77 -2.65 11.84 28.91
CA SER A 77 -3.39 13.07 29.17
C SER A 77 -2.76 14.43 28.83
N SER A 78 -3.47 15.21 28.02
CA SER A 78 -4.02 16.51 28.47
C SER A 78 -5.28 16.87 27.66
N PRO A 79 -6.29 17.51 28.29
CA PRO A 79 -7.62 17.67 27.72
C PRO A 79 -7.75 19.03 27.05
N LEU A 80 -8.08 19.09 25.76
CA LEU A 80 -8.71 20.29 25.21
C LEU A 80 -9.90 19.88 24.34
N ALA A 81 -11.08 20.13 24.89
CA ALA A 81 -12.35 19.96 24.25
C ALA A 81 -12.44 20.79 22.97
N SER A 82 -12.89 20.18 21.87
CA SER A 82 -13.73 20.85 20.88
C SER A 82 -14.85 19.90 20.45
N ARG A 83 -15.83 19.82 21.35
CA ARG A 83 -17.27 19.90 21.05
C ARG A 83 -17.71 19.30 19.70
N SER A 84 -18.24 18.09 19.80
CA SER A 84 -19.18 17.52 18.83
C SER A 84 -20.33 18.51 18.55
N VAL A 85 -20.57 18.78 17.26
CA VAL A 85 -21.84 19.32 16.79
C VAL A 85 -22.54 18.22 16.01
N SER A 86 -23.25 17.36 16.74
CA SER A 86 -24.34 16.56 16.18
C SER A 86 -25.55 17.48 16.11
N LYS A 87 -26.01 17.84 14.91
CA LYS A 87 -27.33 18.46 14.75
C LYS A 87 -28.21 17.56 13.89
N THR A 88 -28.71 16.50 14.52
CA THR A 88 -29.95 15.83 14.14
C THR A 88 -31.08 16.81 14.36
N GLY A 89 -31.80 17.16 13.29
CA GLY A 89 -32.87 18.15 13.34
C GLY A 89 -33.95 17.85 12.30
N SER A 90 -34.62 16.71 12.44
CA SER A 90 -35.90 16.46 11.77
C SER A 90 -36.95 17.42 12.34
N ARG A 91 -37.26 18.50 11.63
CA ARG A 91 -38.46 19.31 11.91
C ARG A 91 -39.59 18.86 10.98
N LYS A 92 -40.59 18.21 11.57
CA LYS A 92 -41.92 18.02 10.97
C LYS A 92 -42.50 19.38 10.59
N MET A 93 -42.86 19.54 9.32
CA MET A 93 -43.70 20.64 8.84
C MET A 93 -45.14 20.36 9.27
N VAL A 94 -45.64 21.12 10.25
CA VAL A 94 -47.07 21.23 10.56
C VAL A 94 -47.61 22.42 9.76
N SER A 95 -48.51 22.14 8.82
CA SER A 95 -49.63 23.04 8.47
C SER A 95 -50.81 22.62 9.36
N PRO A 96 -51.85 23.43 9.65
CA PRO A 96 -52.34 24.61 8.91
C PRO A 96 -52.83 25.77 9.83
N VAL A 97 -53.27 26.89 9.26
CA VAL A 97 -54.57 27.55 9.55
C VAL A 97 -54.68 28.82 8.70
N GLY A 98 -55.75 28.94 7.92
CA GLY A 98 -56.04 30.11 7.11
C GLY A 98 -56.60 31.28 7.92
N LYS A 99 -56.72 32.45 7.27
CA LYS A 99 -57.83 33.39 7.42
C LYS A 99 -57.72 34.55 6.42
N ARG A 100 -58.77 34.63 5.60
CA ARG A 100 -59.38 35.77 4.88
C ARG A 100 -58.65 36.30 3.65
#